data_AF-A0A536JV02-F1
#
_entry.id   AF-A0A536JV02-F1
#
_cell.length_a   1.000
_cell.length_b   1.000
_cell.length_c   1.000
_cell.angle_alpha   90.00
_cell.angle_beta   90.00
_cell.angle_gamma   90.00
#
_symmetry.space_group_name_H-M   'P 1'
#
loop_
_entity.id
_entity.type
_entity.pdbx_description
1 polymer ?
#
loop_
_entity_poly.entity_id
_entity_poly.type
_entity_poly.pdbx_seq_one_letter_code
_entity_poly.pdbx_strand_id
1 'polypeptide(L)'
;MDATSEPSLFKWAGGMPAFERLTAVFYARVRQDPILSPLFAHASPGHPAHVAAFIAEVFGGPSAYTPRGGHPEMVRRHLGRALTEVQRRRWATLLAECADEAGLPT
;
A
#
# COMPACT_ATOMS: atom_id res chain seq x y z
N MET A 1 6.35 -22.92 -27.71
CA MET A 1 5.14 -23.12 -26.90
C MET A 1 5.04 -21.89 -26.01
N ASP A 2 4.39 -20.83 -26.47
CA ASP A 2 4.18 -19.63 -25.63
C ASP A 2 2.98 -19.88 -24.73
N ALA A 3 3.27 -20.27 -23.49
CA ALA A 3 2.27 -20.36 -22.45
C ALA A 3 1.75 -18.95 -22.16
N THR A 4 0.46 -18.76 -22.40
CA THR A 4 -0.40 -17.68 -21.94
C THR A 4 -0.28 -17.54 -20.41
N SER A 5 0.78 -16.88 -19.96
CA SER A 5 0.99 -16.61 -18.54
C SER A 5 0.03 -15.49 -18.16
N GLU A 6 -0.95 -15.78 -17.31
CA GLU A 6 -1.82 -14.75 -16.75
C GLU A 6 -0.96 -13.62 -16.17
N PRO A 7 -1.26 -12.35 -16.48
CA PRO A 7 -0.49 -11.23 -15.94
C PRO A 7 -0.61 -11.23 -14.41
N SER A 8 0.49 -10.99 -13.71
CA SER A 8 0.43 -10.78 -12.26
C SER A 8 -0.53 -9.63 -11.93
N LEU A 9 -1.10 -9.62 -10.73
CA LEU A 9 -1.97 -8.53 -10.28
C LEU A 9 -1.27 -7.17 -10.39
N PHE A 10 0.04 -7.13 -10.21
CA PHE A 10 0.87 -5.94 -10.46
C PHE A 10 0.81 -5.48 -11.91
N LYS A 11 0.97 -6.39 -12.88
CA LYS A 11 0.87 -6.06 -14.31
C LYS A 11 -0.56 -5.65 -14.69
N TRP A 12 -1.56 -6.39 -14.21
CA TRP A 12 -2.97 -6.07 -14.42
C TRP A 12 -3.30 -4.66 -13.90
N ALA A 13 -2.85 -4.31 -12.69
CA ALA A 13 -3.09 -3.01 -12.07
C ALA A 13 -2.44 -1.82 -12.80
N GLY A 14 -1.54 -2.04 -13.77
CA GLY A 14 -0.80 -0.99 -14.47
C GLY A 14 0.61 -0.73 -13.93
N GLY A 15 1.19 -1.69 -13.19
CA GLY A 15 2.56 -1.65 -12.69
C GLY A 15 2.79 -0.65 -11.55
N MET A 16 4.06 -0.34 -11.28
CA MET A 16 4.45 0.53 -10.15
C MET A 16 3.76 1.90 -10.16
N PRO A 17 3.60 2.58 -11.31
CA PRO A 17 2.91 3.86 -11.35
C PRO A 17 1.49 3.81 -10.77
N ALA A 18 0.78 2.68 -10.87
CA ALA A 18 -0.55 2.53 -10.28
C ALA A 18 -0.51 2.50 -8.74
N PHE A 19 0.45 1.79 -8.15
CA PHE A 19 0.61 1.73 -6.68
C PHE A 19 1.14 3.05 -6.11
N GLU A 20 1.98 3.77 -6.85
CA GLU A 20 2.42 5.13 -6.48
C GLU A 20 1.24 6.10 -6.46
N ARG A 21 0.37 6.08 -7.49
CA ARG A 21 -0.88 6.88 -7.49
C ARG A 21 -1.81 6.47 -6.35
N LEU A 22 -2.05 5.17 -6.17
CA LEU A 22 -2.89 4.64 -5.10
C LEU A 22 -2.46 5.15 -3.74
N THR A 23 -1.17 5.01 -3.41
CA THR A 23 -0.65 5.44 -2.11
C THR A 23 -0.61 6.97 -1.98
N ALA A 24 -0.38 7.72 -3.05
CA ALA A 24 -0.48 9.17 -3.03
C ALA A 24 -1.90 9.66 -2.67
N VAL A 25 -2.92 9.12 -3.33
CA VAL A 25 -4.34 9.39 -3.04
C VAL A 25 -4.69 8.95 -1.62
N PHE A 26 -4.33 7.71 -1.27
CA PHE A 26 -4.59 7.14 0.05
C PHE A 26 -4.02 8.00 1.17
N TYR A 27 -2.75 8.41 1.10
CA TYR A 27 -2.15 9.23 2.14
C TYR A 27 -2.66 10.69 2.14
N ALA A 28 -3.19 11.19 1.02
CA ALA A 28 -3.92 12.45 1.02
C ALA A 28 -5.22 12.34 1.85
N ARG A 29 -5.97 11.24 1.70
CA ARG A 29 -7.19 10.99 2.48
C ARG A 29 -6.89 10.62 3.94
N VAL A 30 -5.83 9.87 4.23
CA VAL A 30 -5.39 9.55 5.60
C VAL A 30 -5.17 10.82 6.43
N ARG A 31 -4.59 11.88 5.85
CA ARG A 31 -4.38 13.15 6.58
C ARG A 31 -5.69 13.82 7.03
N GLN A 32 -6.78 13.55 6.31
CA GLN A 32 -8.11 14.11 6.58
C GLN A 32 -8.97 13.16 7.44
N ASP A 33 -8.54 11.91 7.63
CA ASP A 33 -9.30 10.91 8.35
C ASP A 33 -9.07 11.02 9.87
N PRO A 34 -10.12 11.22 10.69
CA PRO A 34 -9.96 11.44 12.13
C PRO A 34 -9.43 10.23 12.89
N ILE A 35 -9.59 9.01 12.37
CA ILE A 35 -9.11 7.76 13.00
C ILE A 35 -7.65 7.52 12.65
N LEU A 36 -7.26 7.77 11.39
CA LEU A 36 -5.93 7.45 10.89
C LEU A 36 -4.94 8.60 11.02
N SER A 37 -5.37 9.86 10.83
CA SER A 37 -4.47 11.02 10.83
C SER A 37 -3.54 11.09 12.06
N PRO A 38 -4.01 10.83 13.30
CA PRO A 38 -3.12 10.80 14.48
C PRO A 38 -2.00 9.75 14.40
N LEU A 39 -2.25 8.61 13.75
CA LEU A 39 -1.27 7.52 13.60
C LEU A 39 -0.11 7.89 12.66
N PHE A 40 -0.36 8.84 11.74
CA PHE A 40 0.59 9.24 10.71
C PHE A 40 1.14 10.67 10.91
N ALA A 41 0.83 11.33 12.03
CA ALA A 41 1.26 12.71 12.33
C ALA A 41 2.80 12.93 12.24
N HIS A 42 3.58 11.86 12.46
CA HIS A 42 5.05 11.88 12.39
C HIS A 42 5.60 10.99 11.27
N ALA A 43 4.77 10.57 10.32
CA ALA A 43 5.22 9.78 9.19
C ALA A 43 6.15 10.63 8.30
N SER A 44 7.22 10.01 7.77
CA SER A 44 8.11 10.74 6.86
C SER A 44 7.43 11.00 5.51
N PRO A 45 7.85 12.05 4.77
CA PRO A 45 7.35 12.30 3.42
C PRO A 45 7.54 11.13 2.44
N GLY A 46 8.54 10.27 2.68
CA GLY A 46 8.82 9.08 1.87
C GLY A 46 7.96 7.85 2.23
N HIS A 47 7.12 7.93 3.26
CA HIS A 47 6.30 6.81 3.71
C HIS A 47 5.35 6.25 2.62
N PRO A 48 4.67 7.07 1.79
CA PRO A 48 3.84 6.58 0.70
C PRO A 48 4.60 5.67 -0.28
N ALA A 49 5.79 6.10 -0.72
CA ALA A 49 6.61 5.33 -1.66
C ALA A 49 7.05 3.97 -1.06
N HIS A 50 7.34 3.91 0.24
CA HIS A 50 7.67 2.65 0.90
C HIS A 50 6.48 1.68 0.93
N VAL A 51 5.26 2.19 1.14
CA VAL A 51 4.05 1.38 1.11
C VAL A 51 3.70 0.96 -0.31
N ALA A 52 3.91 1.82 -1.31
CA ALA A 52 3.73 1.46 -2.72
C ALA A 52 4.61 0.28 -3.11
N ALA A 53 5.90 0.34 -2.78
CA ALA A 53 6.85 -0.73 -3.05
C ALA A 53 6.44 -2.06 -2.38
N PHE A 54 5.96 -2.01 -1.13
CA PHE A 54 5.49 -3.20 -0.41
C PHE A 54 4.25 -3.82 -1.08
N ILE A 55 3.20 -3.02 -1.34
CA ILE A 55 1.96 -3.53 -1.94
C ILE A 55 2.21 -4.03 -3.36
N ALA A 56 3.01 -3.32 -4.15
CA ALA A 56 3.39 -3.72 -5.50
C ALA A 56 4.11 -5.09 -5.50
N GLU A 57 5.03 -5.32 -4.55
CA GLU A 57 5.70 -6.61 -4.40
C GLU A 57 4.72 -7.73 -4.00
N VAL A 58 3.79 -7.47 -3.06
CA VAL A 58 2.72 -8.41 -2.68
C VAL A 58 1.85 -8.79 -3.89
N PHE A 59 1.64 -7.87 -4.83
CA PHE A 59 0.85 -8.09 -6.05
C PHE A 59 1.64 -8.80 -7.17
N GLY A 60 2.85 -9.29 -6.88
CA GLY A 60 3.70 -9.97 -7.85
C GLY A 60 4.50 -9.03 -8.75
N GLY A 61 4.80 -7.83 -8.25
CA GLY A 61 5.75 -6.89 -8.86
C GLY A 61 7.20 -7.19 -8.52
N PRO A 62 8.15 -6.33 -8.94
CA PRO A 62 9.55 -6.46 -8.60
C PRO A 62 9.80 -6.47 -7.08
N SER A 63 10.88 -7.14 -6.66
CA SER A 63 11.27 -7.24 -5.25
C SER A 63 11.90 -5.94 -4.72
N ALA A 64 11.11 -4.87 -4.68
CA ALA A 64 11.56 -3.52 -4.36
C ALA A 64 11.53 -3.22 -2.84
N TYR A 65 10.76 -3.98 -2.06
CA TYR A 65 10.64 -3.82 -0.61
C TYR A 65 11.48 -4.86 0.15
N THR A 66 11.66 -6.07 -0.38
CA THR A 66 12.51 -7.12 0.22
C THR A 66 13.92 -6.66 0.62
N PRO A 67 14.65 -5.83 -0.14
CA PRO A 67 15.95 -5.30 0.29
C PRO A 67 15.91 -4.51 1.60
N ARG A 68 14.72 -4.07 2.04
CA ARG A 68 14.47 -3.39 3.31
C ARG A 68 14.11 -4.36 4.44
N GLY A 69 14.12 -5.67 4.19
CA GLY A 69 13.78 -6.72 5.16
C GLY A 69 12.41 -7.37 4.93
N GLY A 70 11.71 -7.02 3.85
CA GLY A 70 10.50 -7.72 3.40
C GLY A 70 9.32 -7.68 4.38
N HIS A 71 8.39 -8.63 4.23
CA HIS A 71 7.22 -8.76 5.11
C HIS A 71 7.58 -8.82 6.62
N PRO A 72 8.64 -9.52 7.06
CA PRO A 72 9.05 -9.51 8.47
C PRO A 72 9.39 -8.11 9.00
N GLU A 73 10.11 -7.28 8.23
CA GLU A 73 10.39 -5.90 8.62
C GLU A 73 9.09 -5.07 8.70
N MET A 74 8.17 -5.25 7.75
CA MET A 74 6.86 -4.60 7.80
C MET A 74 6.16 -4.91 9.12
N VAL A 75 6.06 -6.20 9.49
CA VAL A 75 5.45 -6.61 10.77
C VAL A 75 6.19 -5.98 11.95
N ARG A 76 7.53 -6.06 11.98
CA ARG A 76 8.35 -5.50 13.06
C ARG A 76 8.11 -4.00 13.26
N ARG A 77 7.89 -3.25 12.18
CA ARG A 77 7.57 -1.80 12.25
C ARG A 77 6.21 -1.51 12.87
N HIS A 78 5.30 -2.48 12.90
CA HIS A 78 3.95 -2.36 13.47
C HIS A 78 3.80 -2.99 14.86
N LEU A 79 4.71 -3.89 15.27
CA LEU A 79 4.70 -4.48 16.61
C LEU A 79 4.80 -3.41 17.71
N GLY A 80 4.05 -3.60 18.80
CA GLY A 80 4.06 -2.70 19.95
C GLY A 80 3.33 -1.36 19.77
N ARG A 81 2.72 -1.11 18.61
CA ARG A 81 1.98 0.16 18.34
C ARG A 81 0.56 0.21 18.90
N ALA A 82 0.07 -0.86 19.53
CA ALA A 82 -1.29 -0.98 20.06
C ALA A 82 -2.39 -0.58 19.05
N LEU A 83 -2.21 -0.94 17.77
CA LEU A 83 -3.19 -0.66 16.72
C LEU A 83 -4.49 -1.43 16.99
N THR A 84 -5.60 -0.71 17.03
CA THR A 84 -6.91 -1.30 17.31
C THR A 84 -7.54 -1.90 16.05
N GLU A 85 -8.50 -2.80 16.24
CA GLU A 85 -9.29 -3.35 15.13
C GLU A 85 -10.01 -2.25 14.32
N VAL A 86 -10.47 -1.19 14.98
CA VAL A 86 -11.10 -0.03 14.32
C VAL A 86 -10.11 0.66 13.39
N GLN A 87 -8.87 0.89 13.85
CA GLN A 87 -7.82 1.50 13.04
C GLN A 87 -7.42 0.60 11.87
N ARG A 88 -7.23 -0.71 12.12
CA ARG A 88 -6.88 -1.70 11.09
C ARG A 88 -7.95 -1.75 9.99
N ARG A 89 -9.22 -1.85 10.37
CA ARG A 89 -10.35 -1.86 9.44
C ARG A 89 -10.41 -0.57 8.65
N ARG A 90 -10.30 0.58 9.33
CA ARG A 90 -10.37 1.88 8.64
C ARG A 90 -9.26 2.05 7.62
N TRP A 91 -8.03 1.62 7.94
CA TRP A 91 -6.91 1.65 7.02
C TRP A 91 -7.18 0.82 5.75
N ALA A 92 -7.64 -0.43 5.92
CA ALA A 92 -7.90 -1.33 4.79
C ALA A 92 -9.07 -0.83 3.91
N THR A 93 -10.16 -0.40 4.54
CA THR A 93 -11.31 0.16 3.82
C THR A 93 -10.94 1.42 3.07
N LEU A 94 -10.22 2.36 3.70
CA LEU A 94 -9.84 3.60 3.05
C LEU A 94 -8.88 3.36 1.86
N LEU A 95 -7.95 2.40 1.97
CA LEU A 95 -7.09 2.02 0.85
C LEU A 95 -7.92 1.48 -0.33
N ALA A 96 -8.90 0.62 -0.06
CA ALA A 96 -9.78 0.08 -1.09
C ALA A 96 -10.65 1.17 -1.74
N GLU A 97 -11.22 2.10 -0.96
CA GLU A 97 -11.97 3.25 -1.50
C GLU A 97 -11.12 4.14 -2.42
N CYS A 98 -9.79 4.17 -2.23
CA CYS A 98 -8.90 4.96 -3.07
C CYS A 98 -8.55 4.28 -4.41
N ALA A 99 -8.91 3.00 -4.60
CA ALA A 99 -8.57 2.26 -5.81
C ALA A 99 -9.19 2.87 -7.07
N ASP A 100 -10.47 3.25 -7.00
CA ASP A 100 -11.20 3.87 -8.11
C ASP A 100 -10.61 5.24 -8.48
N GLU A 101 -10.35 6.09 -7.47
CA GLU A 101 -9.73 7.41 -7.68
C GLU A 101 -8.31 7.31 -8.23
N ALA A 102 -7.56 6.27 -7.84
CA ALA A 102 -6.23 5.99 -8.36
C ALA A 102 -6.23 5.40 -9.79
N GLY A 103 -7.41 5.08 -10.32
CA GLY A 103 -7.61 4.52 -11.66
C GLY A 103 -7.11 3.09 -11.78
N LEU A 104 -7.29 2.27 -10.74
CA LEU A 104 -7.06 0.83 -10.86
C LEU A 104 -8.13 0.20 -11.79
N PRO A 105 -7.79 -0.88 -12.52
CA PRO A 105 -8.76 -1.55 -13.40
C PRO A 105 -9.89 -2.22 -12.61
N THR A 106 -11.04 -2.41 -13.28
CA THR A 106 -12.25 -3.09 -12.76
C THR A 106 -12.48 -4.43 -13.43
#